data_AF-A0A7G4REP4-F1
#
_entry.id   AF-A0A7G4REP4-F1
#
_cell.length_a   1.000
_cell.length_b   1.000
_cell.length_c   1.000
_cell.angle_alpha   90.00
_cell.angle_beta   90.00
_cell.angle_gamma   90.00
#
_symmetry.space_group_name_H-M   'P 1'
#
loop_
_entity.id
_entity.type
_entity.pdbx_description
1 polymer ?
#
loop_
_entity_poly.entity_id
_entity_poly.type
_entity_poly.pdbx_seq_one_letter_code
_entity_poly.pdbx_strand_id
1 'polypeptide(L)'
;MKLTLLSSTGLGLLLVPFSLFADTQSYYCPQNHGYIKVGMTPDEVIAACGQPVSQQESNQPLMQKIPVQQLIYNNMGTSTAFYGVWNVPTGSGGVQLEIDIVNQKVRSIKMNGSDSNAVSVCQGANIQAGDPVQKVYYACGSPSIVNNSFINEIVPTATKPVVWIYQPGEYQPTVSMTFVNGKLQSIQ
;
A
#
# COMPACT_ATOMS: atom_id res chain seq x y z
N MET A 1 65.10 -0.13 28.35
CA MET A 1 64.93 0.87 27.28
C MET A 1 64.47 0.18 26.00
N LYS A 2 63.24 0.42 25.55
CA LYS A 2 62.86 0.45 24.13
C LYS A 2 61.51 1.17 24.02
N LEU A 3 61.42 2.12 23.09
CA LEU A 3 60.31 3.06 22.95
C LEU A 3 60.02 3.22 21.45
N THR A 4 58.79 2.88 21.01
CA THR A 4 58.14 3.21 19.72
C THR A 4 56.88 2.35 19.55
N LEU A 5 55.83 2.71 18.82
CA LEU A 5 55.17 4.00 18.46
C LEU A 5 53.94 3.65 17.58
N LEU A 6 52.87 4.47 17.58
CA LEU A 6 51.70 4.39 16.66
C LEU A 6 50.84 3.09 16.80
N SER A 7 49.57 2.96 16.40
CA SER A 7 48.41 3.87 16.24
C SER A 7 47.14 2.95 16.30
N SER A 8 45.87 3.35 16.18
CA SER A 8 45.22 4.60 15.74
C SER A 8 43.80 4.70 16.37
N THR A 9 43.10 5.82 16.18
CA THR A 9 41.67 6.00 16.49
C THR A 9 40.76 5.08 15.67
N GLY A 10 39.84 4.37 16.35
CA GLY A 10 38.73 3.63 15.74
C GLY A 10 37.39 4.02 16.39
N LEU A 11 36.95 5.27 16.23
CA LEU A 11 35.66 5.73 16.73
C LEU A 11 34.54 5.15 15.84
N GLY A 12 33.98 4.01 16.26
CA GLY A 12 32.92 3.32 15.53
C GLY A 12 31.62 4.14 15.50
N LEU A 13 31.43 4.93 14.43
CA LEU A 13 30.23 5.70 14.22
C LEU A 13 29.07 4.77 13.84
N LEU A 14 28.24 4.41 14.82
CA LEU A 14 27.00 3.64 14.61
C LEU A 14 25.99 4.47 13.82
N LEU A 15 26.09 4.40 12.49
CA LEU A 15 25.06 4.89 11.57
C LEU A 15 23.82 4.00 11.66
N VAL A 16 22.97 4.27 12.64
CA VAL A 16 21.61 3.73 12.70
C VAL A 16 20.77 4.44 11.63
N PRO A 17 20.25 3.75 10.60
CA PRO A 17 19.31 4.37 9.67
C PRO A 17 17.97 4.59 10.40
N PHE A 18 17.70 5.83 10.77
CA PHE A 18 16.41 6.24 11.31
C PHE A 18 15.33 6.20 10.21
N SER A 19 14.78 5.01 9.96
CA SER A 19 13.56 4.82 9.16
C SER A 19 12.32 5.25 9.96
N LEU A 20 12.26 6.52 10.36
CA LEU A 20 11.11 7.12 11.05
C LEU A 20 10.05 7.57 10.04
N PHE A 21 9.41 6.62 9.37
CA PHE A 21 8.11 6.84 8.71
C PHE A 21 7.00 6.34 9.63
N ALA A 22 6.72 7.14 10.65
CA ALA A 22 5.64 6.93 11.58
C ALA A 22 4.67 8.12 11.46
N ASP A 23 3.79 8.07 10.45
CA ASP A 23 2.55 8.87 10.41
C ASP A 23 1.60 8.35 11.51
N THR A 24 2.01 8.48 12.77
CA THR A 24 1.15 8.21 13.90
C THR A 24 0.13 9.33 13.99
N GLN A 25 -1.02 9.12 13.36
CA GLN A 25 -2.25 9.84 13.69
C GLN A 25 -2.56 9.56 15.17
N SER A 26 -2.02 10.41 16.04
CA SER A 26 -2.24 10.38 17.47
C SER A 26 -3.29 11.41 17.84
N TYR A 27 -4.26 11.00 18.64
CA TYR A 27 -5.34 11.86 19.10
C TYR A 27 -5.26 12.00 20.62
N TYR A 28 -5.43 13.22 21.11
CA TYR A 28 -5.45 13.51 22.54
C TYR A 28 -6.89 13.50 23.05
N CYS A 29 -7.13 12.70 24.08
CA CYS A 29 -8.43 12.59 24.71
C CYS A 29 -8.46 13.41 26.02
N PRO A 30 -9.21 14.51 26.08
CA PRO A 30 -9.17 15.43 27.23
C PRO A 30 -9.86 14.91 28.49
N GLN A 31 -10.66 13.83 28.39
CA GLN A 31 -11.41 13.26 29.52
C GLN A 31 -10.51 12.54 30.54
N ASN A 32 -9.64 11.63 30.08
CA ASN A 32 -8.65 10.93 30.92
C ASN A 32 -7.20 11.40 30.64
N HIS A 33 -7.03 12.50 29.91
CA HIS A 33 -5.74 13.06 29.49
C HIS A 33 -4.80 12.08 28.75
N GLY A 34 -5.35 11.05 28.11
CA GLY A 34 -4.60 10.03 27.38
C GLY A 34 -4.34 10.38 25.92
N TYR A 35 -3.37 9.69 25.30
CA TYR A 35 -3.13 9.73 23.86
C TYR A 35 -3.43 8.37 23.25
N ILE A 36 -4.24 8.35 22.19
CA ILE A 36 -4.50 7.16 21.39
C ILE A 36 -3.78 7.22 20.04
N LYS A 37 -3.58 6.07 19.41
CA LYS A 37 -2.96 5.92 18.09
C LYS A 37 -3.57 4.74 17.34
N VAL A 38 -3.55 4.81 16.01
CA VAL A 38 -3.92 3.70 15.13
C VAL A 38 -3.16 2.43 15.55
N GLY A 39 -3.89 1.32 15.64
CA GLY A 39 -3.39 0.01 16.10
C GLY A 39 -3.72 -0.34 17.55
N MET A 40 -4.16 0.61 18.40
CA MET A 40 -4.61 0.35 19.76
C MET A 40 -5.89 -0.50 19.83
N THR A 41 -6.08 -1.22 20.93
CA THR A 41 -7.28 -1.99 21.25
C THR A 41 -8.42 -1.11 21.80
N PRO A 42 -9.68 -1.57 21.72
CA PRO A 42 -10.83 -0.94 22.37
C PRO A 42 -10.59 -0.58 23.84
N ASP A 43 -9.97 -1.47 24.63
CA ASP A 43 -9.74 -1.26 26.06
C ASP A 43 -8.67 -0.19 26.33
N GLU A 44 -7.61 -0.13 25.51
CA GLU A 44 -6.60 0.94 25.57
C GLU A 44 -7.21 2.30 25.21
N VAL A 45 -8.12 2.34 24.24
CA VAL A 45 -8.84 3.57 23.88
C VAL A 45 -9.82 3.99 24.99
N ILE A 46 -10.55 3.06 25.61
CA ILE A 46 -11.41 3.35 26.77
C ILE A 46 -10.57 3.88 27.94
N ALA A 47 -9.40 3.31 28.21
CA ALA A 47 -8.51 3.81 29.26
C ALA A 47 -8.07 5.26 28.99
N ALA A 48 -7.70 5.58 27.76
CA ALA A 48 -7.24 6.92 27.37
C ALA A 48 -8.34 7.97 27.18
N CYS A 49 -9.56 7.56 26.81
CA CYS A 49 -10.63 8.46 26.35
C CYS A 49 -11.96 8.36 27.12
N GLY A 50 -12.11 7.36 27.99
CA GLY A 50 -13.37 7.01 28.61
C GLY A 50 -14.29 6.21 27.69
N GLN A 51 -15.54 6.01 28.14
CA GLN A 51 -16.56 5.35 27.35
C GLN A 51 -17.04 6.27 26.20
N PRO A 52 -17.28 5.74 24.99
CA PRO A 52 -17.85 6.51 23.89
C PRO A 52 -19.32 6.85 24.15
N VAL A 53 -19.78 7.95 23.53
CA VAL A 53 -21.18 8.41 23.61
C VAL A 53 -22.12 7.49 22.81
N SER A 54 -21.62 6.91 21.71
CA SER A 54 -22.33 5.96 20.88
C SER A 54 -21.38 4.93 20.29
N GLN A 55 -21.85 3.69 20.15
CA GLN A 55 -21.17 2.62 19.42
C GLN A 55 -22.13 2.10 18.36
N GLN A 56 -21.66 2.01 17.10
CA GLN A 56 -22.50 1.60 15.97
C GLN A 56 -21.72 0.63 15.07
N GLU A 57 -22.35 -0.47 14.67
CA GLU A 57 -21.81 -1.29 13.57
C GLU A 57 -21.94 -0.52 12.26
N SER A 58 -20.82 -0.27 11.59
CA SER A 58 -20.85 0.28 10.24
C SER A 58 -21.15 -0.82 9.24
N ASN A 59 -22.11 -0.54 8.35
CA ASN A 59 -22.32 -1.33 7.14
C ASN A 59 -21.46 -0.84 5.96
N GLN A 60 -20.67 0.24 6.15
CA GLN A 60 -19.68 0.67 5.17
C GLN A 60 -18.36 -0.09 5.40
N PRO A 61 -17.75 -0.67 4.35
CA PRO A 61 -16.45 -1.32 4.46
C PRO A 61 -15.35 -0.31 4.78
N LEU A 62 -14.31 -0.77 5.50
CA LEU A 62 -13.11 0.05 5.69
C LEU A 62 -12.35 0.18 4.36
N MET A 63 -12.20 1.41 3.89
CA MET A 63 -11.35 1.74 2.75
C MET A 63 -9.90 1.93 3.25
N GLN A 64 -8.96 1.16 2.71
CA GLN A 64 -7.53 1.35 2.98
C GLN A 64 -6.82 1.77 1.70
N LYS A 65 -5.96 2.80 1.82
CA LYS A 65 -5.04 3.20 0.78
C LYS A 65 -3.89 2.19 0.72
N ILE A 66 -3.87 1.35 -0.31
CA ILE A 66 -2.83 0.33 -0.51
C ILE A 66 -1.88 0.74 -1.64
N PRO A 67 -0.57 0.44 -1.53
CA PRO A 67 0.39 0.71 -2.60
C PRO A 67 0.15 -0.24 -3.78
N VAL A 68 0.23 0.30 -5.00
CA VAL A 68 0.09 -0.44 -6.26
C VAL A 68 1.31 -0.15 -7.13
N GLN A 69 1.90 -1.21 -7.69
CA GLN A 69 2.93 -1.10 -8.70
C GLN A 69 2.31 -1.37 -10.07
N GLN A 70 2.25 -0.37 -10.94
CA GLN A 70 1.69 -0.50 -12.27
C GLN A 70 2.81 -0.82 -13.27
N LEU A 71 2.71 -1.97 -13.93
CA LEU A 71 3.65 -2.42 -14.96
C LEU A 71 3.04 -2.07 -16.32
N ILE A 72 3.61 -1.08 -17.01
CA ILE A 72 3.08 -0.59 -18.29
C ILE A 72 4.00 -1.07 -19.41
N TYR A 73 3.42 -1.79 -20.36
CA TYR A 73 4.05 -2.32 -21.56
C TYR A 73 3.45 -1.62 -22.77
N ASN A 74 4.29 -0.91 -23.52
CA ASN A 74 3.88 -0.18 -24.73
C ASN A 74 4.21 -0.98 -25.99
N ASN A 75 3.37 -0.86 -27.02
CA ASN A 75 3.55 -1.51 -28.32
C ASN A 75 3.54 -3.05 -28.28
N MET A 76 2.79 -3.66 -27.34
CA MET A 76 2.68 -5.11 -27.26
C MET A 76 2.00 -5.66 -28.51
N GLY A 77 2.56 -6.74 -29.08
CA GLY A 77 2.06 -7.37 -30.31
C GLY A 77 2.53 -6.75 -31.63
N THR A 78 3.33 -5.68 -31.64
CA THR A 78 3.94 -5.20 -32.90
C THR A 78 5.06 -6.09 -33.39
N SER A 79 5.26 -6.15 -34.71
CA SER A 79 6.52 -6.60 -35.29
C SER A 79 7.68 -5.71 -34.84
N THR A 80 8.74 -6.35 -34.36
CA THR A 80 10.02 -5.72 -34.05
C THR A 80 10.94 -5.90 -35.26
N ALA A 81 11.57 -4.81 -35.70
CA ALA A 81 12.60 -4.92 -36.74
C ALA A 81 13.96 -5.24 -36.14
N PHE A 82 14.84 -5.77 -37.00
CA PHE A 82 16.22 -6.18 -36.73
C PHE A 82 16.35 -7.43 -35.84
N TYR A 83 16.77 -8.53 -36.47
CA TYR A 83 17.13 -9.76 -35.78
C TYR A 83 18.31 -9.52 -34.80
N GLY A 84 18.01 -9.49 -33.50
CA GLY A 84 18.96 -9.86 -32.44
C GLY A 84 19.86 -8.78 -31.84
N VAL A 85 19.67 -7.48 -32.12
CA VAL A 85 20.52 -6.41 -31.51
C VAL A 85 19.72 -5.21 -30.95
N TRP A 86 18.70 -4.72 -31.66
CA TRP A 86 17.92 -3.56 -31.22
C TRP A 86 16.42 -3.80 -31.39
N ASN A 87 15.69 -3.86 -30.28
CA ASN A 87 14.25 -4.11 -30.29
C ASN A 87 13.46 -2.82 -30.54
N VAL A 88 13.51 -2.30 -31.77
CA VAL A 88 12.79 -1.07 -32.17
C VAL A 88 11.37 -1.43 -32.64
N PRO A 89 10.31 -0.89 -32.01
CA PRO A 89 8.92 -1.09 -32.46
C PRO A 89 8.71 -0.47 -33.85
N THR A 90 8.11 -1.19 -34.79
CA THR A 90 8.00 -0.74 -36.20
C THR A 90 6.60 -0.44 -36.73
N GLY A 91 5.61 -0.20 -35.85
CA GLY A 91 4.28 0.20 -36.34
C GLY A 91 3.35 0.77 -35.28
N SER A 92 2.47 1.68 -35.72
CA SER A 92 1.40 2.30 -34.93
C SER A 92 0.20 1.34 -34.77
N GLY A 93 0.42 0.17 -34.17
CA GLY A 93 -0.61 -0.88 -34.06
C GLY A 93 -0.47 -1.83 -32.88
N GLY A 94 0.46 -1.58 -31.95
CA GLY A 94 0.59 -2.37 -30.73
C GLY A 94 -0.37 -1.90 -29.64
N VAL A 95 -0.73 -2.80 -28.74
CA VAL A 95 -1.56 -2.44 -27.59
C VAL A 95 -0.70 -1.87 -26.45
N GLN A 96 -1.27 -0.93 -25.70
CA GLN A 96 -0.79 -0.58 -24.39
C GLN A 96 -1.40 -1.54 -23.37
N LEU A 97 -0.56 -2.18 -22.57
CA LEU A 97 -0.95 -3.10 -21.50
C LEU A 97 -0.46 -2.55 -20.17
N GLU A 98 -1.38 -2.24 -19.27
CA GLU A 98 -1.12 -1.86 -17.88
C GLU A 98 -1.54 -3.02 -16.98
N ILE A 99 -0.65 -3.46 -16.10
CA ILE A 99 -0.91 -4.52 -15.12
C ILE A 99 -0.66 -3.95 -13.74
N ASP A 100 -1.72 -3.83 -12.95
CA ASP A 100 -1.65 -3.33 -11.58
C ASP A 100 -1.27 -4.50 -10.64
N ILE A 101 -0.16 -4.34 -9.90
CA ILE A 101 0.36 -5.34 -8.97
C ILE A 101 0.16 -4.88 -7.53
N VAL A 102 -0.45 -5.76 -6.72
CA VAL A 102 -0.65 -5.60 -5.28
C VAL A 102 -0.16 -6.87 -4.59
N ASN A 103 0.63 -6.75 -3.52
CA ASN A 103 1.14 -7.89 -2.74
C ASN A 103 1.77 -9.01 -3.61
N GLN A 104 2.56 -8.60 -4.63
CA GLN A 104 3.18 -9.48 -5.64
C GLN A 104 2.21 -10.29 -6.52
N LYS A 105 0.94 -9.88 -6.63
CA LYS A 105 -0.06 -10.50 -7.49
C LYS A 105 -0.74 -9.48 -8.40
N VAL A 106 -1.22 -9.94 -9.55
CA VAL A 106 -2.04 -9.16 -10.48
C VAL A 106 -3.37 -8.81 -9.81
N ARG A 107 -3.67 -7.52 -9.68
CA ARG A 107 -4.94 -7.02 -9.11
C ARG A 107 -5.96 -6.68 -10.18
N SER A 108 -5.52 -6.03 -11.24
CA SER A 108 -6.30 -5.58 -12.41
C SER A 108 -5.39 -5.51 -13.63
N ILE A 109 -5.99 -5.62 -14.81
CA ILE A 109 -5.29 -5.52 -16.09
C ILE A 109 -6.07 -4.51 -16.94
N LYS A 110 -5.39 -3.58 -17.60
CA LYS A 110 -6.00 -2.66 -18.57
C LYS A 110 -5.32 -2.82 -19.91
N MET A 111 -6.10 -2.93 -20.98
CA MET A 111 -5.61 -3.02 -22.34
C MET A 111 -6.19 -1.87 -23.15
N ASN A 112 -5.33 -1.00 -23.68
CA ASN A 112 -5.70 0.25 -24.35
C ASN A 112 -6.65 1.13 -23.52
N GLY A 113 -6.46 1.18 -22.20
CA GLY A 113 -7.31 1.93 -21.26
C GLY A 113 -8.61 1.25 -20.86
N SER A 114 -8.97 0.10 -21.45
CA SER A 114 -10.14 -0.70 -21.06
C SER A 114 -9.76 -1.74 -20.01
N ASP A 115 -10.49 -1.80 -18.90
CA ASP A 115 -10.30 -2.83 -17.87
C ASP A 115 -10.62 -4.24 -18.40
N SER A 116 -9.81 -5.22 -17.98
CA SER A 116 -9.98 -6.64 -18.25
C SER A 116 -9.56 -7.50 -17.05
N ASN A 117 -10.18 -8.68 -16.92
CA ASN A 117 -9.80 -9.67 -15.93
C ASN A 117 -8.69 -10.62 -16.42
N ALA A 118 -8.46 -10.68 -17.74
CA ALA A 118 -7.42 -11.51 -18.36
C ALA A 118 -6.94 -10.96 -19.72
N VAL A 119 -5.70 -11.28 -20.12
CA VAL A 119 -5.11 -10.98 -21.43
C VAL A 119 -4.17 -12.09 -21.89
N SER A 120 -4.04 -12.28 -23.20
CA SER A 120 -3.13 -13.26 -23.82
C SER A 120 -2.07 -12.64 -24.75
N VAL A 121 -1.95 -11.30 -24.76
CA VAL A 121 -1.06 -10.58 -25.70
C VAL A 121 0.44 -10.80 -25.44
N CYS A 122 0.81 -11.26 -24.24
CA CYS A 122 2.19 -11.56 -23.89
C CYS A 122 2.59 -12.96 -24.42
N GLN A 123 3.01 -13.01 -25.68
CA GLN A 123 3.48 -14.26 -26.35
C GLN A 123 2.45 -15.41 -26.36
N GLY A 124 1.15 -15.09 -26.28
CA GLY A 124 0.07 -16.07 -26.18
C GLY A 124 -0.18 -16.61 -24.76
N ALA A 125 0.65 -16.25 -23.77
CA ALA A 125 0.46 -16.67 -22.39
C ALA A 125 -0.70 -15.91 -21.72
N ASN A 126 -1.65 -16.66 -21.17
CA ASN A 126 -2.81 -16.09 -20.46
C ASN A 126 -2.40 -15.56 -19.07
N ILE A 127 -2.49 -14.25 -18.89
CA ILE A 127 -2.31 -13.53 -17.63
C ILE A 127 -3.69 -13.08 -17.12
N GLN A 128 -4.00 -13.34 -15.86
CA GLN A 128 -5.30 -13.07 -15.24
C GLN A 128 -5.15 -12.49 -13.83
N ALA A 129 -6.21 -11.85 -13.33
CA ALA A 129 -6.26 -11.38 -11.95
C ALA A 129 -5.99 -12.54 -10.95
N GLY A 130 -5.16 -12.27 -9.94
CA GLY A 130 -4.69 -13.24 -8.94
C GLY A 130 -3.38 -13.97 -9.30
N ASP A 131 -2.91 -13.92 -10.55
CA ASP A 131 -1.63 -14.49 -10.95
C ASP A 131 -0.44 -13.85 -10.19
N PRO A 132 0.65 -14.58 -9.93
CA PRO A 132 1.87 -14.02 -9.35
C PRO A 132 2.60 -13.11 -10.35
N VAL A 133 3.19 -12.02 -9.88
CA VAL A 133 3.90 -11.03 -10.71
C VAL A 133 5.06 -11.65 -11.52
N GLN A 134 5.69 -12.71 -10.99
CA GLN A 134 6.72 -13.47 -11.70
C GLN A 134 6.21 -14.04 -13.03
N LYS A 135 4.96 -14.52 -13.09
CA LYS A 135 4.34 -15.02 -14.32
C LYS A 135 4.21 -13.91 -15.37
N VAL A 136 3.91 -12.68 -14.93
CA VAL A 136 3.85 -11.50 -15.80
C VAL A 136 5.22 -11.21 -16.40
N TYR A 137 6.29 -11.16 -15.59
CA TYR A 137 7.64 -10.92 -16.09
C TYR A 137 8.13 -12.03 -17.04
N TYR A 138 7.80 -13.30 -16.77
CA TYR A 138 8.14 -14.41 -17.68
C TYR A 138 7.37 -14.37 -19.01
N ALA A 139 6.10 -13.93 -19.00
CA ALA A 139 5.28 -13.86 -20.21
C ALA A 139 5.54 -12.59 -21.04
N CYS A 140 5.55 -11.43 -20.39
CA CYS A 140 5.58 -10.11 -21.02
C CYS A 140 7.00 -9.53 -21.11
N GLY A 141 7.98 -10.10 -20.41
CA GLY A 141 9.33 -9.57 -20.29
C GLY A 141 9.41 -8.38 -19.33
N SER A 142 10.40 -7.51 -19.54
CA SER A 142 10.54 -6.26 -18.77
C SER A 142 9.50 -5.21 -19.22
N PRO A 143 8.81 -4.53 -18.29
CA PRO A 143 7.88 -3.45 -18.62
C PRO A 143 8.61 -2.25 -19.22
N SER A 144 7.90 -1.48 -20.05
CA SER A 144 8.41 -0.22 -20.61
C SER A 144 8.49 0.88 -19.54
N ILE A 145 7.51 0.92 -18.63
CA ILE A 145 7.43 1.88 -17.52
C ILE A 145 6.93 1.13 -16.28
N VAL A 146 7.50 1.46 -15.12
CA VAL A 146 7.00 1.04 -13.81
C VAL A 146 6.55 2.29 -13.07
N ASN A 147 5.24 2.40 -12.80
CA ASN A 147 4.69 3.47 -11.98
C ASN A 147 4.36 2.94 -10.57
N ASN A 148 4.47 3.79 -9.55
CA ASN A 148 4.07 3.44 -8.19
C ASN A 148 2.97 4.41 -7.76
N SER A 149 1.78 3.86 -7.53
CA SER A 149 0.58 4.62 -7.19
C SER A 149 -0.09 4.01 -5.96
N PHE A 150 -1.30 4.48 -5.64
CA PHE A 150 -2.11 3.93 -4.56
C PHE A 150 -3.55 3.83 -5.02
N ILE A 151 -4.24 2.76 -4.62
CA ILE A 151 -5.70 2.65 -4.75
C ILE A 151 -6.34 2.56 -3.38
N ASN A 152 -7.57 3.03 -3.27
CA ASN A 152 -8.40 2.81 -2.09
C ASN A 152 -9.14 1.49 -2.30
N GLU A 153 -8.74 0.45 -1.59
CA GLU A 153 -9.39 -0.86 -1.66
C GLU A 153 -10.25 -1.10 -0.40
N ILE A 154 -11.39 -1.76 -0.59
CA ILE A 154 -12.20 -2.34 0.48
C ILE A 154 -11.37 -3.44 1.14
N VAL A 155 -10.98 -3.25 2.40
CA VAL A 155 -10.38 -4.32 3.18
C VAL A 155 -11.48 -5.33 3.54
N PRO A 156 -11.38 -6.61 3.15
CA PRO A 156 -12.33 -7.62 3.61
C PRO A 156 -12.08 -7.88 5.10
N THR A 157 -13.04 -7.50 5.94
CA THR A 157 -12.96 -7.65 7.40
C THR A 157 -13.79 -8.86 7.84
N ALA A 158 -13.25 -9.66 8.77
CA ALA A 158 -13.95 -10.86 9.27
C ALA A 158 -15.18 -10.51 10.12
N THR A 159 -15.14 -9.35 10.77
CA THR A 159 -16.26 -8.72 11.48
C THR A 159 -16.55 -7.37 10.86
N LYS A 160 -17.80 -6.87 10.97
CA LYS A 160 -18.11 -5.50 10.56
C LYS A 160 -17.24 -4.49 11.32
N PRO A 161 -16.85 -3.36 10.70
CA PRO A 161 -16.23 -2.26 11.43
C PRO A 161 -17.18 -1.70 12.49
N VAL A 162 -16.68 -1.39 13.68
CA VAL A 162 -17.44 -0.73 14.74
C VAL A 162 -16.95 0.71 14.85
N VAL A 163 -17.87 1.67 14.71
CA VAL A 163 -17.58 3.10 14.84
C VAL A 163 -18.01 3.55 16.23
N TRP A 164 -17.08 4.16 16.95
CA TRP A 164 -17.32 4.82 18.23
C TRP A 164 -17.33 6.32 18.04
N ILE A 165 -18.30 7.00 18.65
CA ILE A 165 -18.43 8.46 18.62
C ILE A 165 -18.10 9.01 20.00
N TYR A 166 -17.11 9.88 20.06
CA TYR A 166 -16.73 10.64 21.24
C TYR A 166 -17.15 12.10 21.05
N GLN A 167 -17.78 12.68 22.07
CA GLN A 167 -18.02 14.12 22.16
C GLN A 167 -17.44 14.64 23.47
N PRO A 168 -16.26 15.27 23.46
CA PRO A 168 -15.60 15.71 24.69
C PRO A 168 -16.35 16.78 25.50
N GLY A 169 -17.26 17.52 24.86
CA GLY A 169 -18.13 18.52 25.46
C GLY A 169 -19.04 19.17 24.41
N GLU A 170 -20.07 19.90 24.84
CA GLU A 170 -21.14 20.40 23.96
C GLU A 170 -20.65 21.35 22.85
N TYR A 171 -19.54 22.05 23.07
CA TYR A 171 -18.93 22.99 22.11
C TYR A 171 -17.68 22.44 21.41
N GLN A 172 -17.36 21.15 21.59
CA GLN A 172 -16.23 20.50 20.92
C GLN A 172 -16.74 19.60 19.79
N PRO A 173 -16.02 19.50 18.66
CA PRO A 173 -16.40 18.61 17.57
C PRO A 173 -16.43 17.15 18.05
N THR A 174 -17.43 16.41 17.55
CA THR A 174 -17.46 14.95 17.70
C THR A 174 -16.32 14.33 16.91
N VAL A 175 -15.65 13.35 17.53
CA VAL A 175 -14.59 12.55 16.90
C VAL A 175 -15.06 11.11 16.77
N SER A 176 -14.87 10.56 15.59
CA SER A 176 -15.24 9.21 15.22
C SER A 176 -14.00 8.30 15.17
N MET A 177 -14.13 7.10 15.73
CA MET A 177 -13.05 6.13 15.85
C MET A 177 -13.52 4.79 15.30
N THR A 178 -12.87 4.30 14.25
CA THR A 178 -13.28 3.06 13.58
C THR A 178 -12.40 1.91 14.01
N PHE A 179 -13.01 0.88 14.59
CA PHE A 179 -12.37 -0.36 15.01
C PHE A 179 -12.66 -1.49 14.02
N VAL A 180 -11.63 -2.26 13.69
CA VAL A 180 -11.72 -3.47 12.85
C VAL A 180 -10.88 -4.56 13.47
N ASN A 181 -11.43 -5.78 13.57
CA ASN A 181 -10.75 -6.93 14.17
C ASN A 181 -10.16 -6.62 15.56
N GLY A 182 -10.86 -5.82 16.38
CA GLY A 182 -10.41 -5.42 17.72
C GLY A 182 -9.25 -4.42 17.75
N LYS A 183 -8.99 -3.66 16.67
CA LYS A 183 -7.98 -2.59 16.63
C LYS A 183 -8.50 -1.31 15.97
N LEU A 184 -8.11 -0.17 16.51
CA LEU A 184 -8.37 1.16 15.97
C LEU A 184 -7.66 1.33 14.61
N GLN A 185 -8.41 1.63 13.55
CA GLN A 185 -7.89 1.80 12.19
C GLN A 185 -7.86 3.25 11.73
N SER A 186 -8.83 4.06 12.18
CA SER A 186 -8.92 5.47 11.80
C SER A 186 -9.50 6.32 12.93
N ILE A 187 -9.11 7.59 12.93
CA ILE A 187 -9.63 8.66 13.79
C ILE A 187 -10.00 9.80 12.85
N GLN A 188 -11.25 10.29 12.90
CA GLN A 188 -11.79 11.35 12.04
C GLN A 188 -12.66 12.30 12.86
#